data_AF-A0A3N8PNN5-F1
#
_entry.id   AF-A0A3N8PNN5-F1
#
_cell.length_a   1.000
_cell.length_b   1.000
_cell.length_c   1.000
_cell.angle_alpha   90.00
_cell.angle_beta   90.00
_cell.angle_gamma   90.00
#
_symmetry.space_group_name_H-M   'P 1'
#
loop_
_entity.id
_entity.type
_entity.pdbx_description
1 polymer ?
#
loop_
_entity_poly.entity_id
_entity_poly.type
_entity_poly.pdbx_seq_one_letter_code
_entity_poly.pdbx_strand_id
1 'polypeptide(L)'
;MHRRQCRAASDGTSWIGRVRRDERRALGDPGSGLSERHAGACDELHGHPARFMRTRIIPTKSIALKLAALALLASNAAVAFAETPTPESVRLANGHEIEWAHPGLFEVDAARHRKSALVVPAALRHALREASSVAFPSGSSKRIDGKDYLLVVVNRSSSSRPTGYCGAGEEGALYVLELHGAHAVPRFSLPVQSCLDSVSLDTDGGAQSPYLAIAWHDDPVGIDIRWEYLAHGGATHRVYRFVNGTFVETEIPQ
;
A
#
# COMPACT_ATOMS: atom_id res chain seq x y z
N MET A 1 -47.74 -31.06 -26.69
CA MET A 1 -47.23 -29.80 -27.31
C MET A 1 -45.90 -29.44 -26.68
N HIS A 2 -44.81 -29.74 -27.39
CA HIS A 2 -43.44 -29.43 -26.97
C HIS A 2 -43.01 -28.07 -27.51
N ARG A 3 -42.49 -27.18 -26.66
CA ARG A 3 -41.63 -26.07 -27.09
C ARG A 3 -40.28 -26.19 -26.41
N ARG A 4 -39.29 -26.59 -27.21
CA ARG A 4 -37.87 -26.30 -27.01
C ARG A 4 -37.60 -24.87 -27.47
N GLN A 5 -36.74 -24.15 -26.77
CA GLN A 5 -35.86 -23.09 -27.30
C GLN A 5 -34.80 -22.85 -26.21
N CYS A 6 -33.57 -23.33 -26.41
CA CYS A 6 -32.43 -22.71 -27.10
C CYS A 6 -31.48 -22.04 -26.10
N ARG A 7 -30.36 -22.75 -25.84
CA ARG A 7 -29.15 -22.23 -25.22
C ARG A 7 -28.51 -21.21 -26.15
N ALA A 8 -27.99 -20.12 -25.59
CA ALA A 8 -26.94 -19.32 -26.20
C ALA A 8 -25.79 -19.22 -25.19
N ALA A 9 -24.70 -19.91 -25.50
CA ALA A 9 -23.37 -19.60 -25.01
C ALA A 9 -22.85 -18.44 -25.86
N SER A 10 -22.16 -17.47 -25.24
CA SER A 10 -21.25 -16.59 -25.95
C SER A 10 -19.99 -16.45 -25.12
N ASP A 11 -18.97 -17.16 -25.57
CA ASP A 11 -17.58 -16.86 -25.35
C ASP A 11 -17.26 -15.43 -25.85
N GLY A 12 -16.28 -14.79 -25.21
CA GLY A 12 -15.85 -13.44 -25.54
C GLY A 12 -14.46 -13.12 -24.98
N THR A 13 -13.52 -14.06 -25.14
CA THR A 13 -12.07 -13.82 -25.02
C THR A 13 -11.59 -13.04 -26.23
N SER A 14 -10.82 -11.95 -26.03
CA SER A 14 -9.70 -11.49 -26.89
C SER A 14 -9.57 -9.96 -26.90
N TRP A 15 -8.58 -9.43 -26.18
CA TRP A 15 -7.81 -8.27 -26.67
C TRP A 15 -6.33 -8.44 -26.29
N ILE A 16 -5.57 -9.07 -27.19
CA ILE A 16 -4.10 -9.01 -27.23
C ILE A 16 -3.74 -7.87 -28.20
N GLY A 17 -3.22 -6.76 -27.66
CA GLY A 17 -2.57 -5.70 -28.43
C GLY A 17 -1.05 -5.85 -28.32
N ARG A 18 -0.45 -6.49 -29.31
CA ARG A 18 1.00 -6.69 -29.46
C ARG A 18 1.62 -5.39 -29.99
N VAL A 19 2.46 -4.69 -29.22
CA VAL A 19 3.38 -3.68 -29.77
C VAL A 19 4.81 -4.09 -29.47
N ARG A 20 5.45 -4.61 -30.52
CA ARG A 20 6.88 -4.87 -30.63
C ARG A 20 7.47 -3.65 -31.34
N ARG A 21 8.44 -2.98 -30.74
CA ARG A 21 9.34 -2.07 -31.48
C ARG A 21 10.74 -2.21 -30.91
N ASP A 22 11.50 -3.09 -31.57
CA ASP A 22 12.95 -2.98 -31.70
C ASP A 22 13.24 -1.77 -32.59
N GLU A 23 14.29 -1.00 -32.29
CA GLU A 23 15.40 -0.79 -33.23
C GLU A 23 16.53 0.11 -32.66
N ARG A 24 17.72 -0.52 -32.63
CA ARG A 24 19.05 -0.03 -33.04
C ARG A 24 19.91 0.85 -32.12
N ARG A 25 20.99 0.19 -31.67
CA ARG A 25 22.33 0.70 -31.34
C ARG A 25 22.97 1.44 -32.53
N ALA A 26 23.83 2.41 -32.22
CA ALA A 26 25.02 2.71 -33.02
C ALA A 26 26.22 2.90 -32.07
N LEU A 27 27.25 2.09 -32.33
CA LEU A 27 28.56 2.06 -31.70
C LEU A 27 29.55 2.66 -32.72
N GLY A 28 30.50 3.49 -32.29
CA GLY A 28 31.55 4.03 -33.15
C GLY A 28 32.61 4.80 -32.34
N ASP A 29 33.72 4.12 -32.07
CA ASP A 29 34.99 4.54 -31.45
C ASP A 29 36.01 4.93 -32.57
N PRO A 30 37.33 5.08 -32.37
CA PRO A 30 38.16 6.04 -31.60
C PRO A 30 39.13 6.86 -32.51
N GLY A 31 39.96 7.75 -31.92
CA GLY A 31 41.38 7.83 -32.31
C GLY A 31 42.01 9.19 -32.64
N SER A 32 42.83 9.68 -31.68
CA SER A 32 44.22 10.20 -31.83
C SER A 32 44.57 11.40 -32.74
N GLY A 33 45.21 12.40 -32.11
CA GLY A 33 46.06 13.41 -32.77
C GLY A 33 46.98 14.10 -31.75
N LEU A 34 48.27 13.76 -31.79
CA LEU A 34 49.38 14.17 -30.91
C LEU A 34 49.96 15.56 -31.23
N SER A 35 50.82 16.02 -30.29
CA SER A 35 52.12 16.71 -30.47
C SER A 35 52.12 18.21 -30.09
N GLU A 36 52.62 18.63 -28.92
CA GLU A 36 53.99 18.66 -28.33
C GLU A 36 54.66 20.04 -28.42
N ARG A 37 55.57 20.26 -27.45
CA ARG A 37 56.66 21.27 -27.31
C ARG A 37 56.34 22.50 -26.45
N HIS A 38 57.20 22.92 -25.50
CA HIS A 38 58.53 22.48 -25.08
C HIS A 38 58.96 23.09 -23.72
N ALA A 39 59.82 22.33 -23.00
CA ALA A 39 61.03 22.69 -22.21
C ALA A 39 60.98 23.78 -21.11
N GLY A 40 61.68 23.68 -19.97
CA GLY A 40 62.71 22.77 -19.43
C GLY A 40 62.83 23.02 -17.90
N ALA A 41 63.20 22.02 -17.08
CA ALA A 41 64.57 21.73 -16.58
C ALA A 41 65.22 22.91 -15.79
N CYS A 42 65.83 22.81 -14.60
CA CYS A 42 66.22 21.76 -13.65
C CYS A 42 66.59 22.42 -12.29
N ASP A 43 66.86 21.57 -11.29
CA ASP A 43 67.78 21.72 -10.13
C ASP A 43 67.39 22.53 -8.87
N GLU A 44 66.95 21.76 -7.87
CA GLU A 44 67.69 21.39 -6.63
C GLU A 44 68.57 22.41 -5.86
N LEU A 45 68.40 22.35 -4.53
CA LEU A 45 69.36 22.54 -3.42
C LEU A 45 69.23 23.77 -2.51
N HIS A 46 69.01 23.40 -1.22
CA HIS A 46 69.64 23.92 0.00
C HIS A 46 69.09 25.17 0.71
N GLY A 47 68.77 24.94 1.99
CA GLY A 47 69.39 25.72 3.08
C GLY A 47 68.58 26.86 3.70
N HIS A 48 67.93 26.58 4.84
CA HIS A 48 67.70 27.55 5.93
C HIS A 48 69.02 28.20 6.38
N PRO A 49 69.09 29.42 7.00
CA PRO A 49 68.23 29.81 8.13
C PRO A 49 67.94 31.32 8.38
N ALA A 50 66.95 31.52 9.26
CA ALA A 50 66.80 32.56 10.29
C ALA A 50 66.95 34.06 9.95
N ARG A 51 65.91 34.87 10.25
CA ARG A 51 65.87 35.71 11.48
C ARG A 51 64.65 36.67 11.56
N PHE A 52 64.12 36.74 12.79
CA PHE A 52 63.52 37.87 13.49
C PHE A 52 62.02 38.25 13.34
N MET A 53 61.31 37.89 14.42
CA MET A 53 60.48 38.73 15.30
C MET A 53 59.02 39.09 14.98
N ARG A 54 58.18 38.58 15.89
CA ARG A 54 57.07 39.23 16.64
C ARG A 54 55.82 39.67 15.87
N THR A 55 54.71 39.00 16.20
CA THR A 55 53.76 39.51 17.20
C THR A 55 52.79 38.41 17.64
N ARG A 56 52.60 38.28 18.97
CA ARG A 56 51.58 37.42 19.59
C ARG A 56 50.25 38.18 19.58
N ILE A 57 49.17 37.54 19.13
CA ILE A 57 47.80 37.93 19.47
C ILE A 57 47.11 36.68 20.03
N ILE A 58 46.70 36.78 21.29
CA ILE A 58 45.94 35.77 22.02
C ILE A 58 44.45 36.02 21.73
N PRO A 59 43.65 35.03 21.30
CA PRO A 59 42.21 35.16 21.36
C PRO A 59 41.67 34.56 22.67
N THR A 60 41.11 35.45 23.47
CA THR A 60 40.26 35.22 24.63
C THR A 60 38.98 34.50 24.23
N LYS A 61 38.61 33.50 25.03
CA LYS A 61 37.40 32.67 24.92
C LYS A 61 36.14 33.55 25.01
N SER A 62 35.27 33.51 24.00
CA SER A 62 33.91 34.07 24.09
C SER A 62 32.90 32.93 24.23
N ILE A 63 32.44 32.71 25.46
CA ILE A 63 31.41 31.74 25.86
C ILE A 63 29.99 32.28 25.53
N ALA A 64 29.87 33.52 25.06
CA ALA A 64 28.58 34.19 24.85
C ALA A 64 27.81 33.70 23.60
N LEU A 65 28.45 33.04 22.64
CA LEU A 65 27.77 32.60 21.41
C LEU A 65 27.00 31.26 21.55
N LYS A 66 27.19 30.52 22.65
CA LYS A 66 26.56 29.20 22.82
C LYS A 66 25.14 29.24 23.40
N LEU A 67 24.70 30.37 23.97
CA LEU A 67 23.39 30.47 24.64
C LEU A 67 22.27 30.97 23.72
N ALA A 68 22.56 31.60 22.58
CA ALA A 68 21.54 32.03 21.63
C ALA A 68 21.05 30.90 20.70
N ALA A 69 21.84 29.85 20.51
CA ALA A 69 21.47 28.69 19.69
C ALA A 69 20.55 27.68 20.42
N LEU A 70 20.45 27.77 21.75
CA LEU A 70 19.65 26.85 22.57
C LEU A 70 18.20 27.31 22.79
N ALA A 71 17.87 28.57 22.50
CA ALA A 71 16.51 29.11 22.65
C ALA A 71 15.66 29.04 21.37
N LEU A 72 16.26 28.71 20.21
CA LEU A 72 15.56 28.60 18.92
C LEU A 72 15.26 27.15 18.49
N LEU A 73 15.56 26.15 19.34
CA LEU A 73 15.23 24.74 19.10
C LEU A 73 13.91 24.30 19.76
N ALA A 74 13.23 25.19 20.48
CA ALA A 74 11.89 24.94 20.98
C ALA A 74 10.87 25.61 20.06
N SER A 75 9.93 24.81 19.55
CA SER A 75 8.77 25.21 18.73
C SER A 75 8.98 25.17 17.23
N ASN A 76 9.23 23.97 16.70
CA ASN A 76 8.60 23.51 15.46
C ASN A 76 8.54 21.98 15.50
N ALA A 77 7.93 21.43 16.55
CA ALA A 77 7.30 20.14 16.41
C ALA A 77 6.06 20.38 15.54
N ALA A 78 6.24 20.33 14.22
CA ALA A 78 5.10 20.03 13.36
C ALA A 78 4.54 18.71 13.91
N VAL A 79 3.37 18.79 14.54
CA VAL A 79 2.58 17.61 14.85
C VAL A 79 2.19 17.07 13.48
N ALA A 80 3.04 16.23 12.91
CA ALA A 80 2.61 15.30 11.88
C ALA A 80 1.54 14.47 12.58
N PHE A 81 0.27 14.72 12.27
CA PHE A 81 -0.80 13.82 12.65
C PHE A 81 -0.41 12.47 12.05
N ALA A 82 0.02 11.55 12.91
CA ALA A 82 0.32 10.20 12.48
C ALA A 82 -1.00 9.61 12.02
N GLU A 83 -1.16 9.48 10.71
CA GLU A 83 -2.29 8.78 10.10
C GLU A 83 -2.43 7.43 10.79
N THR A 84 -3.61 7.13 11.33
CA THR A 84 -3.82 5.84 12.00
C THR A 84 -3.73 4.73 10.94
N PRO A 85 -2.73 3.84 11.01
CA PRO A 85 -2.54 2.83 9.97
C PRO A 85 -3.55 1.70 10.13
N THR A 86 -3.77 0.94 9.06
CA THR A 86 -4.47 -0.35 9.17
C THR A 86 -3.62 -1.39 9.89
N PRO A 87 -4.26 -2.36 10.56
CA PRO A 87 -3.60 -3.58 11.02
C PRO A 87 -2.77 -4.28 9.93
N GLU A 88 -1.61 -4.80 10.32
CA GLU A 88 -0.72 -5.59 9.44
C GLU A 88 -1.09 -7.09 9.40
N SER A 89 -1.82 -7.56 10.42
CA SER A 89 -2.29 -8.95 10.55
C SER A 89 -3.70 -9.00 11.16
N VAL A 90 -4.35 -10.16 11.04
CA VAL A 90 -5.66 -10.43 11.63
C VAL A 90 -5.55 -11.57 12.63
N ARG A 91 -5.82 -11.29 13.90
CA ARG A 91 -5.86 -12.31 14.95
C ARG A 91 -7.13 -13.14 14.87
N LEU A 92 -6.97 -14.47 14.82
CA LEU A 92 -8.04 -15.46 14.85
C LEU A 92 -8.45 -15.81 16.28
N ALA A 93 -9.64 -16.39 16.45
CA ALA A 93 -10.12 -16.84 17.75
C ALA A 93 -9.25 -17.93 18.42
N ASN A 94 -8.51 -18.71 17.62
CA ASN A 94 -7.56 -19.72 18.10
C ASN A 94 -6.20 -19.14 18.53
N GLY A 95 -6.00 -17.82 18.42
CA GLY A 95 -4.76 -17.12 18.74
C GLY A 95 -3.72 -17.12 17.61
N HIS A 96 -4.00 -17.75 16.47
CA HIS A 96 -3.16 -17.63 15.27
C HIS A 96 -3.42 -16.28 14.59
N GLU A 97 -2.55 -15.90 13.67
CA GLU A 97 -2.67 -14.68 12.89
C GLU A 97 -2.73 -14.97 11.41
N ILE A 98 -3.50 -14.16 10.68
CA ILE A 98 -3.47 -14.13 9.22
C ILE A 98 -2.66 -12.92 8.79
N GLU A 99 -1.64 -13.17 7.97
CA GLU A 99 -0.79 -12.16 7.38
C GLU A 99 -0.86 -12.24 5.86
N TRP A 100 -0.59 -11.13 5.19
CA TRP A 100 -0.27 -11.13 3.77
C TRP A 100 1.24 -11.08 3.55
N ALA A 101 1.74 -11.94 2.68
CA ALA A 101 3.06 -11.82 2.11
C ALA A 101 2.94 -12.13 0.63
N HIS A 102 3.41 -11.25 -0.25
CA HIS A 102 3.24 -11.45 -1.68
C HIS A 102 3.75 -12.85 -2.10
N PRO A 103 2.95 -13.68 -2.81
CA PRO A 103 1.67 -13.36 -3.45
C PRO A 103 0.40 -13.94 -2.77
N GLY A 104 0.41 -14.16 -1.45
CA GLY A 104 -0.67 -14.91 -0.78
C GLY A 104 -0.94 -14.54 0.67
N LEU A 105 -1.99 -15.15 1.21
CA LEU A 105 -2.34 -15.07 2.63
C LEU A 105 -1.77 -16.28 3.37
N PHE A 106 -1.32 -16.07 4.59
CA PHE A 106 -0.68 -17.07 5.42
C PHE A 106 -1.28 -17.07 6.81
N GLU A 107 -1.53 -18.25 7.35
CA GLU A 107 -1.79 -18.45 8.77
C GLU A 107 -0.46 -18.66 9.51
N VAL A 108 -0.30 -17.96 10.61
CA VAL A 108 0.89 -17.96 11.47
C VAL A 108 0.51 -18.44 12.86
N ASP A 109 1.08 -19.56 13.26
CA ASP A 109 1.09 -20.08 14.63
C ASP A 109 2.45 -19.70 15.24
N ALA A 110 2.49 -18.54 15.91
CA ALA A 110 3.70 -18.02 16.53
C ALA A 110 4.20 -18.92 17.66
N ALA A 111 3.31 -19.57 18.40
CA ALA A 111 3.66 -20.46 19.52
C ALA A 111 4.41 -21.71 19.04
N ARG A 112 4.09 -22.21 17.85
CA ARG A 112 4.78 -23.36 17.23
C ARG A 112 5.76 -22.97 16.13
N HIS A 113 5.99 -21.68 15.90
CA HIS A 113 6.80 -21.16 14.80
C HIS A 113 6.42 -21.74 13.43
N ARG A 114 5.13 -21.89 13.16
CA ARG A 114 4.61 -22.43 11.90
C ARG A 114 3.96 -21.34 11.08
N LYS A 115 4.28 -21.30 9.79
CA LYS A 115 3.61 -20.46 8.78
C LYS A 115 3.08 -21.37 7.67
N SER A 116 1.82 -21.23 7.30
CA SER A 116 1.17 -22.07 6.30
C SER A 116 0.32 -21.22 5.36
N ALA A 117 0.47 -21.42 4.06
CA ALA A 117 -0.30 -20.69 3.06
C ALA A 117 -1.78 -21.10 3.11
N LEU A 118 -2.68 -20.11 3.04
CA LEU A 118 -4.10 -20.36 2.89
C LEU A 118 -4.42 -20.81 1.46
N VAL A 119 -5.28 -21.81 1.34
CA VAL A 119 -5.83 -22.29 0.08
C VAL A 119 -7.03 -21.42 -0.29
N VAL A 120 -6.85 -20.61 -1.33
CA VAL A 120 -7.91 -19.73 -1.88
C VAL A 120 -8.37 -20.18 -3.27
N PRO A 121 -9.63 -19.89 -3.67
CA PRO A 121 -10.12 -20.13 -5.02
C PRO A 121 -9.28 -19.41 -6.08
N ALA A 122 -9.32 -19.92 -7.33
CA ALA A 122 -8.47 -19.43 -8.41
C ALA A 122 -8.61 -17.92 -8.68
N ALA A 123 -9.83 -17.37 -8.62
CA ALA A 123 -10.07 -15.94 -8.83
C ALA A 123 -9.36 -15.07 -7.78
N LEU A 124 -9.54 -15.37 -6.49
CA LEU A 124 -8.87 -14.64 -5.40
C LEU A 124 -7.36 -14.85 -5.45
N ARG A 125 -6.89 -16.06 -5.81
CA ARG A 125 -5.47 -16.34 -5.99
C ARG A 125 -4.84 -15.44 -7.05
N HIS A 126 -5.55 -15.22 -8.15
CA HIS A 126 -5.10 -14.32 -9.21
C HIS A 126 -5.09 -12.87 -8.72
N ALA A 127 -6.16 -12.42 -8.04
CA ALA A 127 -6.22 -11.08 -7.47
C ALA A 127 -5.05 -10.80 -6.50
N LEU A 128 -4.72 -11.74 -5.59
CA LEU A 128 -3.60 -11.61 -4.66
C LEU A 128 -2.21 -11.63 -5.35
N ARG A 129 -2.08 -12.34 -6.47
CA ARG A 129 -0.84 -12.36 -7.27
C ARG A 129 -0.60 -11.04 -8.00
N GLU A 130 -1.66 -10.42 -8.50
CA GLU A 130 -1.60 -9.12 -9.20
C GLU A 130 -1.71 -7.93 -8.24
N ALA A 131 -1.82 -8.17 -6.93
CA ALA A 131 -2.02 -7.13 -5.95
C ALA A 131 -0.78 -6.24 -5.83
N SER A 132 -0.98 -4.93 -5.87
CA SER A 132 0.04 -3.95 -5.49
C SER A 132 0.19 -3.88 -3.97
N SER A 133 -0.93 -4.01 -3.25
CA SER A 133 -0.99 -4.07 -1.79
C SER A 133 -2.21 -4.86 -1.31
N VAL A 134 -2.17 -5.28 -0.04
CA VAL A 134 -3.32 -5.85 0.67
C VAL A 134 -3.44 -5.13 2.01
N ALA A 135 -4.66 -4.78 2.40
CA ALA A 135 -4.96 -4.17 3.69
C ALA A 135 -5.97 -5.00 4.48
N PHE A 136 -5.86 -4.95 5.80
CA PHE A 136 -6.82 -5.55 6.72
C PHE A 136 -7.61 -4.44 7.42
N PRO A 137 -8.91 -4.28 7.11
CA PRO A 137 -9.76 -3.31 7.81
C PRO A 137 -9.90 -3.53 9.33
N SER A 138 -9.67 -4.77 9.79
CA SER A 138 -9.78 -5.13 11.21
C SER A 138 -8.65 -6.06 11.62
N GLY A 139 -8.07 -5.81 12.80
CA GLY A 139 -6.98 -6.63 13.36
C GLY A 139 -7.47 -7.92 14.03
N SER A 140 -8.77 -8.19 13.98
CA SER A 140 -9.37 -9.41 14.52
C SER A 140 -10.42 -10.00 13.57
N SER A 141 -10.48 -11.32 13.51
CA SER A 141 -11.56 -12.02 12.82
C SER A 141 -12.89 -11.82 13.54
N LYS A 142 -13.99 -11.83 12.78
CA LYS A 142 -15.34 -11.89 13.35
C LYS A 142 -15.81 -13.33 13.38
N ARG A 143 -16.26 -13.79 14.54
CA ARG A 143 -16.85 -15.13 14.69
C ARG A 143 -18.36 -15.06 14.49
N ILE A 144 -18.86 -15.74 13.46
CA ILE A 144 -20.29 -15.81 13.10
C ILE A 144 -20.65 -17.27 12.93
N ASP A 145 -21.70 -17.74 13.60
CA ASP A 145 -22.13 -19.16 13.58
C ASP A 145 -20.99 -20.16 13.82
N GLY A 146 -20.05 -19.80 14.71
CA GLY A 146 -18.91 -20.63 15.08
C GLY A 146 -17.76 -20.68 14.06
N LYS A 147 -17.81 -19.87 13.00
CA LYS A 147 -16.76 -19.77 11.97
C LYS A 147 -16.08 -18.40 12.02
N ASP A 148 -14.80 -18.37 11.67
CA ASP A 148 -14.04 -17.12 11.60
C ASP A 148 -14.17 -16.49 10.20
N TYR A 149 -14.45 -15.20 10.19
CA TYR A 149 -14.52 -14.36 9.00
C TYR A 149 -13.47 -13.26 9.05
N LEU A 150 -12.88 -12.97 7.89
CA LEU A 150 -11.85 -11.94 7.70
C LEU A 150 -12.32 -10.88 6.71
N LEU A 151 -11.93 -9.63 6.96
CA LEU A 151 -12.01 -8.56 5.96
C LEU A 151 -10.64 -8.41 5.32
N VAL A 152 -10.58 -8.45 4.00
CA VAL A 152 -9.35 -8.28 3.23
C VAL A 152 -9.63 -7.36 2.06
N VAL A 153 -8.90 -6.26 1.94
CA VAL A 153 -8.95 -5.40 0.75
C VAL A 153 -7.74 -5.72 -0.11
N VAL A 154 -7.99 -6.09 -1.36
CA VAL A 154 -6.95 -6.37 -2.36
C VAL A 154 -6.90 -5.20 -3.32
N ASN A 155 -5.75 -4.53 -3.38
CA ASN A 155 -5.55 -3.36 -4.21
C ASN A 155 -4.74 -3.71 -5.45
N ARG A 156 -5.08 -3.06 -6.55
CA ARG A 156 -4.32 -3.12 -7.80
C ARG A 156 -4.02 -1.71 -8.27
N SER A 157 -2.82 -1.50 -8.80
CA SER A 157 -2.46 -0.20 -9.37
C SER A 157 -3.39 0.16 -10.55
N SER A 158 -3.90 1.39 -10.55
CA SER A 158 -4.72 1.95 -11.63
C SER A 158 -3.80 2.50 -12.72
N SER A 159 -3.46 1.67 -13.70
CA SER A 159 -2.52 2.04 -14.77
C SER A 159 -3.06 3.11 -15.74
N SER A 160 -4.37 3.34 -15.76
CA SER A 160 -5.02 4.28 -16.69
C SER A 160 -5.19 5.70 -16.13
N ARG A 161 -5.29 5.88 -14.80
CA ARG A 161 -5.41 7.20 -14.14
C ARG A 161 -4.80 7.18 -12.72
N PRO A 162 -3.46 7.17 -12.59
CA PRO A 162 -2.79 7.06 -11.30
C PRO A 162 -2.99 8.27 -10.38
N THR A 163 -3.40 9.43 -10.92
CA THR A 163 -3.69 10.66 -10.16
C THR A 163 -5.19 10.98 -10.11
N GLY A 164 -6.05 9.96 -10.22
CA GLY A 164 -7.50 10.10 -10.13
C GLY A 164 -7.98 10.49 -8.73
N TYR A 165 -9.30 10.63 -8.57
CA TYR A 165 -9.95 11.14 -7.34
C TYR A 165 -9.51 10.41 -6.06
N CYS A 166 -9.19 9.12 -6.16
CA CYS A 166 -8.85 8.31 -4.99
C CYS A 166 -7.43 8.54 -4.42
N GLY A 167 -6.62 9.47 -4.98
CA GLY A 167 -5.34 9.95 -4.42
C GLY A 167 -4.17 8.95 -4.41
N ALA A 168 -4.45 7.68 -4.14
CA ALA A 168 -3.49 6.57 -4.06
C ALA A 168 -3.24 5.88 -5.41
N GLY A 169 -4.09 6.14 -6.42
CA GLY A 169 -3.94 5.52 -7.74
C GLY A 169 -4.18 4.00 -7.73
N GLU A 170 -5.00 3.49 -6.82
CA GLU A 170 -5.30 2.07 -6.67
C GLU A 170 -6.80 1.78 -6.81
N GLU A 171 -7.11 0.63 -7.40
CA GLU A 171 -8.43 0.04 -7.47
C GLU A 171 -8.53 -1.03 -6.37
N GLY A 172 -9.39 -0.81 -5.37
CA GLY A 172 -9.53 -1.64 -4.18
C GLY A 172 -10.83 -2.44 -4.18
N ALA A 173 -10.72 -3.74 -3.95
CA ALA A 173 -11.88 -4.62 -3.75
C ALA A 173 -11.82 -5.28 -2.37
N LEU A 174 -12.91 -5.11 -1.61
CA LEU A 174 -13.13 -5.82 -0.36
C LEU A 174 -13.51 -7.27 -0.66
N TYR A 175 -12.99 -8.18 0.14
CA TYR A 175 -13.38 -9.58 0.24
C TYR A 175 -13.68 -9.92 1.69
N VAL A 176 -14.75 -10.70 1.89
CA VAL A 176 -15.06 -11.31 3.18
C VAL A 176 -14.80 -12.79 3.08
N LEU A 177 -13.80 -13.27 3.80
CA LEU A 177 -13.32 -14.64 3.71
C LEU A 177 -13.80 -15.45 4.91
N GLU A 178 -14.52 -16.54 4.67
CA GLU A 178 -14.82 -17.56 5.66
C GLU A 178 -13.65 -18.56 5.73
N LEU A 179 -13.16 -18.83 6.94
CA LEU A 179 -12.09 -19.80 7.15
C LEU A 179 -12.63 -21.20 7.45
N HIS A 180 -12.03 -22.19 6.79
CA HIS A 180 -12.26 -23.62 6.98
C HIS A 180 -10.92 -24.35 7.10
N GLY A 181 -10.34 -24.30 8.30
CA GLY A 181 -8.94 -24.71 8.49
C GLY A 181 -8.04 -23.91 7.55
N ALA A 182 -7.26 -24.61 6.71
CA ALA A 182 -6.36 -23.97 5.76
C ALA A 182 -7.07 -23.32 4.54
N HIS A 183 -8.39 -23.46 4.38
CA HIS A 183 -9.10 -22.88 3.24
C HIS A 183 -9.73 -21.54 3.60
N ALA A 184 -9.56 -20.53 2.73
CA ALA A 184 -10.25 -19.26 2.85
C ALA A 184 -11.18 -19.04 1.64
N VAL A 185 -12.48 -19.02 1.92
CA VAL A 185 -13.54 -19.01 0.89
C VAL A 185 -14.23 -17.64 0.90
N PRO A 186 -14.25 -16.89 -0.22
CA PRO A 186 -14.95 -15.63 -0.29
C PRO A 186 -16.46 -15.84 -0.21
N ARG A 187 -17.12 -15.12 0.70
CA ARG A 187 -18.59 -15.09 0.87
C ARG A 187 -19.23 -13.81 0.40
N PHE A 188 -18.42 -12.78 0.21
CA PHE A 188 -18.81 -11.46 -0.28
C PHE A 188 -17.61 -10.79 -0.93
N SER A 189 -17.87 -9.97 -1.94
CA SER A 189 -16.88 -9.07 -2.50
C SER A 189 -17.56 -7.82 -3.06
N LEU A 190 -16.90 -6.67 -2.88
CA LEU A 190 -17.40 -5.37 -3.33
C LEU A 190 -16.22 -4.47 -3.72
N PRO A 191 -16.25 -3.80 -4.88
CA PRO A 191 -15.35 -2.68 -5.16
C PRO A 191 -15.60 -1.57 -4.15
N VAL A 192 -14.57 -1.16 -3.41
CA VAL A 192 -14.68 -0.18 -2.32
C VAL A 192 -13.90 1.10 -2.58
N GLN A 193 -12.95 1.06 -3.50
CA GLN A 193 -12.14 2.21 -3.90
C GLN A 193 -11.86 2.15 -5.39
N SER A 194 -12.04 3.26 -6.10
CA SER A 194 -11.74 3.36 -7.52
C SER A 194 -11.32 4.76 -7.93
N CYS A 195 -10.18 4.87 -8.60
CA CYS A 195 -9.74 6.12 -9.20
C CYS A 195 -10.41 6.38 -10.56
N LEU A 196 -10.86 5.32 -11.24
CA LEU A 196 -11.56 5.42 -12.52
C LEU A 196 -13.02 5.83 -12.35
N ASP A 197 -13.70 5.24 -11.37
CA ASP A 197 -15.11 5.49 -11.08
C ASP A 197 -15.32 6.54 -9.99
N SER A 198 -14.23 7.18 -9.52
CA SER A 198 -14.22 8.20 -8.48
C SER A 198 -15.02 7.76 -7.25
N VAL A 199 -14.53 6.70 -6.62
CA VAL A 199 -15.03 6.12 -5.36
C VAL A 199 -13.91 6.18 -4.34
N SER A 200 -14.14 6.85 -3.21
CA SER A 200 -13.16 6.95 -2.12
C SER A 200 -13.79 6.59 -0.78
N LEU A 201 -13.06 5.79 0.00
CA LEU A 201 -13.42 5.49 1.38
C LEU A 201 -13.21 6.72 2.26
N ASP A 202 -13.99 6.80 3.34
CA ASP A 202 -13.85 7.87 4.34
C ASP A 202 -12.48 7.76 5.05
N THR A 203 -11.78 8.88 5.21
CA THR A 203 -10.47 8.94 5.86
C THR A 203 -10.50 9.72 7.18
N ASP A 204 -11.68 10.13 7.63
CA ASP A 204 -11.85 11.04 8.78
C ASP A 204 -11.01 12.32 8.60
N GLY A 205 -11.21 12.98 7.46
CA GLY A 205 -10.45 14.18 7.08
C GLY A 205 -8.94 13.94 6.87
N GLY A 206 -8.54 12.71 6.52
CA GLY A 206 -7.15 12.30 6.34
C GLY A 206 -6.42 11.90 7.63
N ALA A 207 -7.12 11.77 8.76
CA ALA A 207 -6.51 11.35 10.02
C ALA A 207 -6.28 9.83 10.11
N GLN A 208 -6.91 9.05 9.23
CA GLN A 208 -6.92 7.60 9.27
C GLN A 208 -6.74 7.00 7.88
N SER A 209 -6.18 5.79 7.84
CA SER A 209 -6.16 4.99 6.62
C SER A 209 -7.58 4.77 6.09
N PRO A 210 -7.81 4.88 4.77
CA PRO A 210 -9.13 4.71 4.16
C PRO A 210 -9.79 3.37 4.50
N TYR A 211 -9.01 2.30 4.70
CA TYR A 211 -9.60 0.99 4.96
C TYR A 211 -10.18 0.85 6.39
N LEU A 212 -9.93 1.80 7.30
CA LEU A 212 -10.59 1.88 8.60
C LEU A 212 -12.04 2.40 8.50
N ALA A 213 -12.47 2.86 7.32
CA ALA A 213 -13.87 3.10 7.01
C ALA A 213 -14.71 1.83 6.84
N ILE A 214 -14.05 0.66 6.80
CA ILE A 214 -14.69 -0.65 6.72
C ILE A 214 -14.55 -1.32 8.08
N ALA A 215 -15.67 -1.70 8.71
CA ALA A 215 -15.66 -2.31 10.03
C ALA A 215 -16.65 -3.46 10.13
N TRP A 216 -16.45 -4.33 11.12
CA TRP A 216 -17.49 -5.27 11.53
C TRP A 216 -18.63 -4.51 12.21
N HIS A 217 -19.85 -4.94 11.94
CA HIS A 217 -21.05 -4.50 12.64
C HIS A 217 -21.56 -5.64 13.54
N ASP A 218 -21.95 -5.32 14.78
CA ASP A 218 -22.25 -6.33 15.80
C ASP A 218 -23.74 -6.69 15.87
N ASP A 219 -24.65 -5.73 15.71
CA ASP A 219 -26.08 -5.93 15.89
C ASP A 219 -26.93 -5.08 14.90
N PRO A 220 -27.45 -5.68 13.81
CA PRO A 220 -27.27 -7.08 13.43
C PRO A 220 -25.86 -7.36 12.93
N VAL A 221 -25.36 -8.60 13.08
CA VAL A 221 -24.04 -8.98 12.57
C VAL A 221 -23.91 -8.63 11.08
N GLY A 222 -22.85 -7.91 10.72
CA GLY A 222 -22.65 -7.43 9.36
C GLY A 222 -21.34 -6.70 9.15
N ILE A 223 -21.29 -5.87 8.12
CA ILE A 223 -20.16 -5.03 7.75
C ILE A 223 -20.67 -3.61 7.55
N ASP A 224 -19.97 -2.67 8.14
CA ASP A 224 -20.17 -1.24 7.95
C ASP A 224 -19.15 -0.72 6.94
N ILE A 225 -19.60 0.06 5.96
CA ILE A 225 -18.70 0.71 5.00
C ILE A 225 -19.10 2.18 4.85
N ARG A 226 -18.10 3.06 4.99
CA ARG A 226 -18.24 4.50 4.80
C ARG A 226 -17.37 4.98 3.63
N TRP A 227 -17.97 5.84 2.80
CA TRP A 227 -17.33 6.50 1.69
C TRP A 227 -17.35 8.00 1.91
N GLU A 228 -16.25 8.67 1.56
CA GLU A 228 -16.25 10.12 1.45
C GLU A 228 -16.97 10.55 0.17
N TYR A 229 -16.81 9.80 -0.91
CA TYR A 229 -17.36 10.15 -2.21
C TYR A 229 -17.72 8.95 -3.08
N LEU A 230 -18.85 9.08 -3.78
CA LEU A 230 -19.38 8.16 -4.77
C LEU A 230 -19.87 8.95 -5.99
N ALA A 231 -19.17 8.85 -7.13
CA ALA A 231 -19.48 9.65 -8.31
C ALA A 231 -20.88 9.41 -8.90
N HIS A 232 -21.42 8.22 -8.72
CA HIS A 232 -22.75 7.84 -9.23
C HIS A 232 -23.87 8.15 -8.22
N GLY A 233 -23.55 8.85 -7.13
CA GLY A 233 -24.48 9.10 -6.02
C GLY A 233 -24.74 7.85 -5.18
N GLY A 234 -25.73 7.96 -4.29
CA GLY A 234 -26.10 6.92 -3.33
C GLY A 234 -25.66 7.24 -1.91
N ALA A 235 -26.02 6.35 -0.97
CA ALA A 235 -25.64 6.50 0.42
C ALA A 235 -24.11 6.30 0.57
N THR A 236 -23.47 7.27 1.22
CA THR A 236 -22.05 7.25 1.62
C THR A 236 -21.80 6.38 2.85
N HIS A 237 -22.85 5.81 3.43
CA HIS A 237 -22.78 4.86 4.52
C HIS A 237 -23.71 3.71 4.21
N ARG A 238 -23.19 2.48 4.22
CA ARG A 238 -23.98 1.27 3.97
C ARG A 238 -23.62 0.20 4.97
N VAL A 239 -24.64 -0.54 5.37
CA VAL A 239 -24.50 -1.73 6.21
C VAL A 239 -24.87 -2.95 5.38
N TYR A 240 -24.00 -3.96 5.40
CA TYR A 240 -24.22 -5.26 4.78
C TYR A 240 -24.46 -6.29 5.87
N ARG A 241 -25.71 -6.68 6.07
CA ARG A 241 -26.09 -7.66 7.09
C ARG A 241 -25.74 -9.08 6.67
N PHE A 242 -25.26 -9.88 7.61
CA PHE A 242 -25.08 -11.31 7.40
C PHE A 242 -26.43 -12.05 7.36
N VAL A 243 -26.71 -12.71 6.23
CA VAL A 243 -27.94 -13.47 5.99
C VAL A 243 -27.57 -14.75 5.23
N ASN A 244 -27.93 -15.91 5.78
CA ASN A 244 -27.78 -17.22 5.13
C ASN A 244 -26.36 -17.51 4.59
N GLY A 245 -25.31 -17.11 5.30
CA GLY A 245 -23.92 -17.37 4.90
C GLY A 245 -23.32 -16.35 3.93
N THR A 246 -24.01 -15.23 3.65
CA THR A 246 -23.49 -14.13 2.83
C THR A 246 -23.84 -12.77 3.45
N PHE A 247 -23.36 -11.68 2.85
CA PHE A 247 -23.59 -10.32 3.30
C PHE A 247 -24.43 -9.56 2.27
N VAL A 248 -25.55 -9.00 2.71
CA VAL A 248 -26.55 -8.35 1.85
C VAL A 248 -26.75 -6.91 2.31
N GLU A 249 -26.77 -5.98 1.37
CA GLU A 249 -27.02 -4.57 1.66
C GLU A 249 -28.38 -4.39 2.34
N THR A 250 -28.40 -3.62 3.41
CA THR A 250 -29.62 -3.23 4.12
C THR A 250 -29.72 -1.71 4.14
N GLU A 251 -30.91 -1.18 3.88
CA GLU A 251 -31.18 0.23 4.11
C GLU A 251 -31.00 0.53 5.60
N ILE A 252 -30.22 1.57 5.90
CA ILE A 252 -30.11 2.12 7.24
C ILE A 252 -31.39 2.96 7.44
N PRO A 253 -32.26 2.65 8.42
CA PRO A 253 -33.39 3.53 8.73
C PRO A 253 -32.84 4.91 9.09
N GLN A 254 -33.32 5.94 8.39
CA GLN A 254 -32.98 7.34 8.67
C GLN A 254 -33.59 7.83 9.99
#